data_AF-A0A973R7S7-F1
#
_entry.id   AF-A0A973R7S7-F1
#
_cell.length_a   1.000
_cell.length_b   1.000
_cell.length_c   1.000
_cell.angle_alpha   90.00
_cell.angle_beta   90.00
_cell.angle_gamma   90.00
#
_symmetry.space_group_name_H-M   'P 1'
#
loop_
_entity.id
_entity.type
_entity.pdbx_description
1 polymer ?
#
loop_
_entity_poly.entity_id
_entity_poly.type
_entity_poly.pdbx_seq_one_letter_code
_entity_poly.pdbx_strand_id
1 'polypeptide(L)'
;MLTEALQRVADARGGVIGVEPGLVIEPDPSWTAAADLLREPYTLLDGLITQTAERWNAPRHVGAALFWKTYGYWHSMPMALGWALDGRIPIMRLADTYYKVSEAGVTIAATRVTWGTGVEAIRESLADAQQPLVTAISAMARVGERTLWGSTAEAFAHPLTSVVKGDYMALLREIGTPLDGLVEPAGDGYFRRTCCLWITLPDVEACGSCCVLRPQRQARP
;
A
#
# COMPACT_ATOMS: atom_id res chain seq x y z
N MET A 1 3.57 -17.76 12.07
CA MET A 1 4.51 -17.11 11.12
C MET A 1 4.05 -15.72 10.67
N LEU A 2 2.98 -15.58 9.88
CA LEU A 2 2.54 -14.25 9.40
C LEU A 2 2.08 -13.32 10.54
N THR A 3 1.13 -13.77 11.37
CA THR A 3 0.63 -12.97 12.51
C THR A 3 1.77 -12.54 13.44
N GLU A 4 2.73 -13.42 13.70
CA GLU A 4 3.91 -13.10 14.50
C GLU A 4 4.81 -12.07 13.80
N ALA A 5 4.95 -12.13 12.47
CA ALA A 5 5.70 -11.13 11.71
C ALA A 5 5.01 -9.76 11.77
N LEU A 6 3.68 -9.70 11.61
CA LEU A 6 2.90 -8.48 11.76
C LEU A 6 2.97 -7.94 13.19
N GLN A 7 2.92 -8.82 14.20
CA GLN A 7 3.07 -8.42 15.60
C GLN A 7 4.45 -7.82 15.86
N ARG A 8 5.53 -8.43 15.36
CA ARG A 8 6.88 -7.85 15.46
C ARG A 8 6.99 -6.48 14.79
N VAL A 9 6.32 -6.28 13.66
CA VAL A 9 6.26 -4.97 12.98
C VAL A 9 5.51 -3.95 13.86
N ALA A 10 4.41 -4.35 14.48
CA ALA A 10 3.66 -3.50 15.41
C ALA A 10 4.52 -3.12 16.63
N ASP A 11 5.16 -4.10 17.27
CA ASP A 11 6.00 -3.89 18.45
C ASP A 11 7.18 -2.95 18.14
N ALA A 12 7.84 -3.15 17.00
CA ALA A 12 8.94 -2.29 16.54
C ALA A 12 8.51 -0.84 16.24
N ARG A 13 7.21 -0.59 16.08
CA ARG A 13 6.61 0.73 15.84
C ARG A 13 5.83 1.25 17.06
N GLY A 14 6.08 0.72 18.25
CA GLY A 14 5.42 1.17 19.48
C GLY A 14 3.90 0.91 19.47
N GLY A 15 3.46 -0.14 18.78
CA GLY A 15 2.05 -0.49 18.60
C GLY A 15 1.36 0.17 17.40
N VAL A 16 2.03 1.10 16.71
CA VAL A 16 1.45 1.80 15.55
C VAL A 16 1.60 0.97 14.27
N ILE A 17 0.53 0.25 13.92
CA ILE A 17 0.42 -0.54 12.69
C ILE A 17 -0.92 -0.23 12.00
N GLY A 18 -0.90 -0.11 10.67
CA GLY A 18 -2.11 0.17 9.89
C GLY A 18 -2.81 -1.08 9.36
N VAL A 19 -2.46 -2.25 9.89
CA VAL A 19 -3.21 -3.49 9.68
C VAL A 19 -3.26 -4.26 11.00
N GLU A 20 -4.43 -4.78 11.36
CA GLU A 20 -4.56 -5.62 12.56
C GLU A 20 -3.68 -6.87 12.41
N PRO A 21 -2.78 -7.20 13.35
CA PRO A 21 -1.87 -8.35 13.20
C PRO A 21 -2.59 -9.69 13.02
N GLY A 22 -3.78 -9.84 13.62
CA GLY A 22 -4.65 -11.00 13.43
C GLY A 22 -5.41 -11.03 12.11
N LEU A 23 -5.41 -9.90 11.37
CA LEU A 23 -6.16 -9.61 10.14
C LEU A 23 -7.69 -9.70 10.25
N VAL A 24 -8.22 -10.55 11.12
CA VAL A 24 -9.65 -10.79 11.31
C VAL A 24 -10.17 -10.01 12.52
N ILE A 25 -11.30 -9.34 12.35
CA ILE A 25 -12.02 -8.61 13.41
C ILE A 25 -13.51 -8.91 13.39
N GLU A 26 -14.17 -8.66 14.52
CA GLU A 26 -15.60 -8.39 14.59
C GLU A 26 -15.77 -6.86 14.66
N PRO A 27 -16.23 -6.19 13.59
CA PRO A 27 -16.25 -4.73 13.54
C PRO A 27 -17.25 -4.14 14.54
N ASP A 28 -16.75 -3.29 15.43
CA ASP A 28 -17.56 -2.38 16.24
C ASP A 28 -17.87 -1.07 15.46
N PRO A 29 -18.65 -0.13 16.03
CA PRO A 29 -19.01 1.11 15.35
C PRO A 29 -17.85 2.03 14.94
N SER A 30 -16.61 1.78 15.38
CA SER A 30 -15.43 2.54 14.94
C SER A 30 -14.90 2.11 13.56
N TRP A 31 -15.36 0.95 13.06
CA TRP A 31 -14.95 0.40 11.77
C TRP A 31 -15.95 0.75 10.67
N THR A 32 -15.42 1.10 9.50
CA THR A 32 -16.20 1.38 8.28
C THR A 32 -15.85 0.36 7.21
N ALA A 33 -16.86 -0.16 6.49
CA ALA A 33 -16.61 -1.08 5.39
C ALA A 33 -15.84 -0.37 4.26
N ALA A 34 -14.76 -0.98 3.78
CA ALA A 34 -13.95 -0.40 2.69
C ALA A 34 -14.74 -0.30 1.39
N ALA A 35 -15.70 -1.19 1.15
CA ALA A 35 -16.62 -1.11 0.01
C ALA A 35 -17.44 0.20 0.00
N ASP A 36 -17.71 0.80 1.16
CA ASP A 36 -18.44 2.08 1.23
C ASP A 36 -17.61 3.27 0.71
N LEU A 37 -16.28 3.13 0.59
CA LEU A 37 -15.42 4.13 -0.06
C LEU A 37 -15.75 4.31 -1.55
N LEU A 38 -16.31 3.28 -2.19
CA LEU A 38 -16.70 3.30 -3.60
C LEU A 38 -18.17 3.70 -3.82
N ARG A 39 -18.93 3.97 -2.75
CA ARG A 39 -20.32 4.40 -2.90
C ARG A 39 -20.34 5.85 -3.39
N GLU A 40 -20.86 6.08 -4.59
CA GLU A 40 -21.09 7.43 -5.12
C GLU A 40 -21.99 8.25 -4.17
N PRO A 41 -21.67 9.53 -3.91
CA PRO A 41 -20.70 10.38 -4.62
C PRO A 41 -19.25 10.33 -4.06
N TYR A 42 -18.82 9.19 -3.52
CA TYR A 42 -17.48 8.95 -2.94
C TYR A 42 -17.18 9.77 -1.68
N THR A 43 -18.22 10.11 -0.91
CA THR A 43 -18.12 11.00 0.27
C THR A 43 -17.06 10.54 1.27
N LEU A 44 -17.00 9.24 1.59
CA LEU A 44 -16.05 8.71 2.56
C LEU A 44 -14.61 8.74 2.04
N LEU A 45 -14.42 8.40 0.76
CA LEU A 45 -13.12 8.45 0.11
C LEU A 45 -12.61 9.89 -0.01
N ASP A 46 -13.47 10.83 -0.39
CA ASP A 46 -13.15 12.26 -0.44
C ASP A 46 -12.78 12.81 0.93
N GLY A 47 -13.50 12.38 1.98
CA GLY A 47 -13.19 12.73 3.37
C GLY A 47 -11.79 12.28 3.80
N LEU A 48 -11.40 11.05 3.48
CA LEU A 48 -10.04 10.54 3.77
C LEU A 48 -8.95 11.28 3.00
N ILE A 49 -9.20 11.59 1.72
CA ILE A 49 -8.28 12.38 0.89
C ILE A 49 -8.10 13.79 1.49
N THR A 50 -9.20 14.43 1.87
CA THR A 50 -9.20 15.79 2.44
C THR A 50 -8.49 15.80 3.79
N GLN A 51 -8.83 14.88 4.69
CA GLN A 51 -8.16 14.74 5.99
C GLN A 51 -6.65 14.50 5.82
N THR A 52 -6.25 13.68 4.84
CA THR A 52 -4.83 13.44 4.56
C THR A 52 -4.15 14.69 4.01
N ALA A 53 -4.79 15.44 3.11
CA ALA A 53 -4.28 16.70 2.59
C ALA A 53 -4.08 17.73 3.72
N GLU A 54 -5.08 17.87 4.61
CA GLU A 54 -5.02 18.75 5.78
C GLU A 54 -3.91 18.36 6.75
N ARG A 55 -3.79 17.07 7.08
CA ARG A 55 -2.74 16.54 7.98
C ARG A 55 -1.33 16.94 7.53
N TRP A 56 -1.10 17.00 6.23
CA TRP A 56 0.21 17.28 5.65
C TRP A 56 0.34 18.70 5.06
N ASN A 57 -0.66 19.57 5.26
CA ASN A 57 -0.74 20.90 4.63
C ASN A 57 -0.43 20.84 3.12
N ALA A 58 -1.08 19.92 2.42
CA ALA A 58 -0.75 19.53 1.06
C ALA A 58 -1.90 19.83 0.08
N PRO A 59 -1.61 20.06 -1.22
CA PRO A 59 -2.65 20.08 -2.24
C PRO A 59 -3.44 18.76 -2.28
N ARG A 60 -4.72 18.83 -2.67
CA ARG A 60 -5.62 17.66 -2.66
C ARG A 60 -5.07 16.42 -3.40
N HIS A 61 -4.41 16.61 -4.54
CA HIS A 61 -3.82 15.50 -5.30
C HIS A 61 -2.63 14.85 -4.58
N VAL A 62 -1.86 15.62 -3.79
CA VAL A 62 -0.81 15.09 -2.92
C VAL A 62 -1.44 14.31 -1.77
N GLY A 63 -2.47 14.87 -1.11
CA GLY A 63 -3.23 14.17 -0.07
C GLY A 63 -3.80 12.83 -0.56
N ALA A 64 -4.33 12.80 -1.77
CA ALA A 64 -4.82 11.57 -2.40
C ALA A 64 -3.71 10.53 -2.62
N ALA A 65 -2.54 10.94 -3.12
CA ALA A 65 -1.40 10.05 -3.32
C ALA A 65 -0.85 9.51 -1.98
N LEU A 66 -0.83 10.32 -0.93
CA LEU A 66 -0.35 9.93 0.40
C LEU A 66 -1.36 9.05 1.14
N PHE A 67 -2.66 9.30 0.97
CA PHE A 67 -3.71 8.41 1.45
C PHE A 67 -3.53 7.02 0.82
N TRP A 68 -3.42 6.97 -0.51
CA TRP A 68 -3.22 5.71 -1.22
C TRP A 68 -1.92 5.01 -0.81
N LYS A 69 -0.82 5.76 -0.64
CA LYS A 69 0.45 5.21 -0.14
C LYS A 69 0.24 4.48 1.18
N THR A 70 -0.61 5.00 2.07
CA THR A 70 -0.90 4.37 3.36
C THR A 70 -1.83 3.17 3.22
N TYR A 71 -3.00 3.35 2.59
CA TYR A 71 -3.98 2.28 2.44
C TYR A 71 -3.42 1.09 1.65
N GLY A 72 -2.84 1.36 0.48
CA GLY A 72 -2.23 0.35 -0.39
C GLY A 72 -1.04 -0.35 0.26
N TYR A 73 -0.29 0.35 1.12
CA TYR A 73 0.80 -0.26 1.89
C TYR A 73 0.29 -1.32 2.86
N TRP A 74 -0.66 -0.95 3.69
CA TRP A 74 -1.18 -1.86 4.71
C TRP A 74 -1.99 -3.02 4.12
N HIS A 75 -2.65 -2.81 2.98
CA HIS A 75 -3.34 -3.88 2.26
C HIS A 75 -2.37 -4.86 1.60
N SER A 76 -1.24 -4.39 1.07
CA SER A 76 -0.31 -5.26 0.32
C SER A 76 0.72 -5.96 1.21
N MET A 77 1.09 -5.37 2.35
CA MET A 77 2.11 -5.92 3.25
C MET A 77 1.80 -7.36 3.70
N PRO A 78 0.58 -7.71 4.16
CA PRO A 78 0.26 -9.10 4.54
C PRO A 78 0.45 -10.09 3.38
N MET A 79 0.11 -9.70 2.15
CA MET A 79 0.30 -10.53 0.97
C MET A 79 1.80 -10.77 0.68
N ALA A 80 2.61 -9.71 0.74
CA ALA A 80 4.07 -9.81 0.55
C ALA A 80 4.72 -10.72 1.58
N LEU A 81 4.35 -10.57 2.86
CA LEU A 81 4.85 -11.40 3.94
C LEU A 81 4.38 -12.85 3.82
N GLY A 82 3.11 -13.09 3.48
CA GLY A 82 2.57 -14.44 3.25
C GLY A 82 3.30 -15.16 2.11
N TRP A 83 3.58 -14.45 1.02
CA TRP A 83 4.38 -14.99 -0.10
C TRP A 83 5.79 -15.41 0.33
N ALA A 84 6.50 -14.59 1.11
CA ALA A 84 7.88 -14.86 1.50
C ALA A 84 8.07 -15.86 2.64
N LEU A 85 7.07 -16.01 3.52
CA LEU A 85 7.20 -16.86 4.71
C LEU A 85 6.93 -18.35 4.41
N ASP A 86 5.70 -18.68 4.04
CA ASP A 86 5.27 -20.06 3.75
C ASP A 86 4.48 -20.19 2.44
N GLY A 87 4.44 -19.13 1.64
CA GLY A 87 3.69 -19.10 0.39
C GLY A 87 2.17 -19.04 0.57
N ARG A 88 1.65 -18.92 1.80
CA ARG A 88 0.23 -18.76 2.08
C ARG A 88 -0.12 -17.29 2.15
N ILE A 89 -0.82 -16.82 1.12
CA ILE A 89 -1.09 -15.40 0.90
C ILE A 89 -2.46 -15.07 1.50
N PRO A 90 -2.54 -14.20 2.52
CA PRO A 90 -3.82 -13.74 3.07
C PRO A 90 -4.51 -12.79 2.09
N ILE A 91 -5.78 -13.03 1.84
CA ILE A 91 -6.60 -12.21 0.95
C ILE A 91 -7.73 -11.59 1.75
N MET A 92 -7.70 -10.25 1.85
CA MET A 92 -8.79 -9.43 2.34
C MET A 92 -9.55 -8.93 1.12
N ARG A 93 -10.69 -9.55 0.80
CA ARG A 93 -11.54 -9.08 -0.31
C ARG A 93 -12.12 -7.72 0.05
N LEU A 94 -12.42 -6.89 -0.94
CA LEU A 94 -12.98 -5.56 -0.70
C LEU A 94 -14.24 -5.60 0.17
N ALA A 95 -15.12 -6.58 -0.12
CA ALA A 95 -16.39 -6.77 0.58
C ALA A 95 -16.22 -7.19 2.05
N ASP A 96 -15.09 -7.81 2.40
CA ASP A 96 -14.80 -8.23 3.77
C ASP A 96 -13.90 -7.23 4.50
N THR A 97 -13.30 -6.27 3.80
CA THR A 97 -12.32 -5.33 4.34
C THR A 97 -13.00 -4.16 5.04
N TYR A 98 -12.49 -3.81 6.21
CA TYR A 98 -12.89 -2.65 7.00
C TYR A 98 -11.68 -1.76 7.28
N TYR A 99 -11.94 -0.48 7.48
CA TYR A 99 -10.94 0.50 7.87
C TYR A 99 -11.43 1.37 9.02
N LYS A 100 -10.48 1.96 9.75
CA LYS A 100 -10.69 3.10 10.65
C LYS A 100 -9.54 4.09 10.49
N VAL A 101 -9.79 5.37 10.77
CA VAL A 101 -8.72 6.37 10.87
C VAL A 101 -7.89 6.07 12.12
N SER A 102 -6.57 6.13 11.99
CA SER A 102 -5.65 5.83 13.08
C SER A 102 -4.35 6.63 12.98
N GLU A 103 -3.46 6.50 13.96
CA GLU A 103 -2.14 7.14 13.94
C GLU A 103 -1.29 6.69 12.73
N ALA A 104 -1.49 5.45 12.28
CA ALA A 104 -0.90 4.89 11.06
C ALA A 104 -1.50 5.49 9.76
N GLY A 105 -2.39 6.47 9.87
CA GLY A 105 -3.19 7.06 8.80
C GLY A 105 -4.53 6.34 8.68
N VAL A 106 -4.48 5.06 8.34
CA VAL A 106 -5.61 4.14 8.46
C VAL A 106 -5.14 2.82 9.05
N THR A 107 -6.01 2.17 9.81
CA THR A 107 -5.86 0.76 10.16
C THR A 107 -6.91 -0.03 9.40
N ILE A 108 -6.48 -1.12 8.76
CA ILE A 108 -7.36 -2.03 8.03
C ILE A 108 -7.40 -3.42 8.68
N ALA A 109 -8.49 -4.12 8.47
CA ALA A 109 -8.69 -5.51 8.83
C ALA A 109 -9.81 -6.08 7.95
N ALA A 110 -10.18 -7.34 8.17
CA ALA A 110 -11.32 -7.94 7.50
C ALA A 110 -12.21 -8.69 8.49
N THR A 111 -13.49 -8.83 8.16
CA THR A 111 -14.38 -9.79 8.84
C THR A 111 -14.05 -11.23 8.45
N ARG A 112 -13.41 -11.41 7.28
CA ARG A 112 -12.99 -12.71 6.77
C ARG A 112 -11.72 -12.56 5.93
N VAL A 113 -10.77 -13.47 6.17
CA VAL A 113 -9.57 -13.64 5.36
C VAL A 113 -9.64 -15.00 4.67
N THR A 114 -9.49 -15.01 3.34
CA THR A 114 -9.23 -16.25 2.59
C THR A 114 -7.73 -16.40 2.35
N TRP A 115 -7.29 -17.60 2.01
CA TRP A 115 -5.88 -17.91 1.81
C TRP A 115 -5.67 -18.46 0.42
N GLY A 116 -4.79 -17.80 -0.34
CA GLY A 116 -4.35 -18.24 -1.66
C GLY A 116 -2.90 -18.69 -1.66
N THR A 117 -2.46 -19.18 -2.81
CA THR A 117 -1.07 -19.55 -3.11
C THR A 117 -0.71 -19.02 -4.49
N GLY A 118 0.55 -18.65 -4.69
CA GLY A 118 1.01 -18.12 -5.99
C GLY A 118 0.57 -16.68 -6.23
N VAL A 119 1.12 -16.09 -7.30
CA VAL A 119 0.91 -14.68 -7.63
C VAL A 119 -0.48 -14.38 -8.18
N GLU A 120 -1.20 -15.40 -8.66
CA GLU A 120 -2.58 -15.30 -9.13
C GLU A 120 -3.51 -14.79 -8.02
N ALA A 121 -3.36 -15.31 -6.79
CA ALA A 121 -4.11 -14.84 -5.64
C ALA A 121 -3.87 -13.35 -5.35
N ILE A 122 -2.63 -12.88 -5.53
CA ILE A 122 -2.29 -11.46 -5.39
C ILE A 122 -2.94 -10.65 -6.51
N ARG A 123 -2.82 -11.08 -7.77
CA ARG A 123 -3.42 -10.39 -8.93
C ARG A 123 -4.93 -10.24 -8.78
N GLU A 124 -5.62 -11.30 -8.36
CA GLU A 124 -7.06 -11.27 -8.10
C GLU A 124 -7.42 -10.31 -6.97
N SER A 125 -6.67 -10.31 -5.87
CA SER A 125 -6.90 -9.37 -4.75
C SER A 125 -6.66 -7.92 -5.16
N LEU A 126 -5.64 -7.64 -5.97
CA LEU A 126 -5.39 -6.29 -6.47
C LEU A 126 -6.50 -5.82 -7.42
N ALA A 127 -7.01 -6.72 -8.27
CA ALA A 127 -8.13 -6.42 -9.17
C ALA A 127 -9.45 -6.17 -8.41
N ASP A 128 -9.72 -6.95 -7.36
CA ASP A 128 -10.93 -6.83 -6.53
C ASP A 128 -10.88 -5.60 -5.60
N ALA A 129 -9.79 -5.45 -4.84
CA ALA A 129 -9.74 -4.51 -3.71
C ALA A 129 -9.00 -3.21 -4.01
N GLN A 130 -7.99 -3.21 -4.89
CA GLN A 130 -7.19 -2.01 -5.14
C GLN A 130 -7.56 -1.27 -6.42
N GLN A 131 -7.79 -1.98 -7.53
CA GLN A 131 -8.07 -1.35 -8.82
C GLN A 131 -9.27 -0.39 -8.77
N PRO A 132 -10.43 -0.73 -8.16
CA PRO A 132 -11.55 0.21 -8.10
C PRO A 132 -11.23 1.49 -7.32
N LEU A 133 -10.49 1.37 -6.21
CA LEU A 133 -10.05 2.52 -5.41
C LEU A 133 -9.04 3.38 -6.17
N VAL A 134 -8.06 2.76 -6.86
CA VAL A 134 -7.09 3.48 -7.69
C VAL A 134 -7.79 4.29 -8.78
N THR A 135 -8.75 3.68 -9.47
CA THR A 135 -9.53 4.35 -10.52
C THR A 135 -10.37 5.50 -9.96
N ALA A 136 -11.06 5.29 -8.83
CA ALA A 136 -11.83 6.33 -8.16
C ALA A 136 -10.94 7.52 -7.71
N ILE A 137 -9.83 7.23 -7.03
CA ILE A 137 -8.87 8.25 -6.57
C ILE A 137 -8.28 9.03 -7.75
N SER A 138 -7.89 8.33 -8.81
CA SER A 138 -7.36 8.93 -10.04
C SER A 138 -8.36 9.90 -10.68
N ALA A 139 -9.62 9.47 -10.82
CA ALA A 139 -10.68 10.30 -11.37
C ALA A 139 -10.99 11.52 -10.50
N MET A 140 -11.13 11.31 -9.18
CA MET A 140 -11.50 12.35 -8.23
C MET A 140 -10.39 13.39 -8.04
N ALA A 141 -9.13 12.96 -7.90
CA ALA A 141 -8.01 13.82 -7.48
C ALA A 141 -7.01 14.15 -8.59
N ARG A 142 -7.22 13.66 -9.81
CA ARG A 142 -6.35 13.88 -10.97
C ARG A 142 -4.91 13.44 -10.73
N VAL A 143 -4.73 12.38 -9.92
CA VAL A 143 -3.44 11.71 -9.73
C VAL A 143 -3.34 10.57 -10.72
N GLY A 144 -2.25 10.48 -11.50
CA GLY A 144 -2.10 9.39 -12.46
C GLY A 144 -2.05 8.01 -11.79
N GLU A 145 -2.74 7.02 -12.34
CA GLU A 145 -2.79 5.66 -11.78
C GLU A 145 -1.40 5.03 -11.63
N ARG A 146 -0.48 5.30 -12.57
CA ARG A 146 0.91 4.83 -12.48
C ARG A 146 1.60 5.31 -11.19
N THR A 147 1.30 6.52 -10.72
CA THR A 147 1.81 7.03 -9.45
C THR A 147 1.27 6.23 -8.26
N LEU A 148 -0.04 5.94 -8.27
CA LEU A 148 -0.71 5.17 -7.22
C LEU A 148 -0.19 3.72 -7.19
N TRP A 149 -0.13 3.05 -8.34
CA TRP A 149 0.43 1.70 -8.47
C TRP A 149 1.90 1.62 -8.08
N GLY A 150 2.67 2.70 -8.25
CA GLY A 150 4.04 2.73 -7.79
C GLY A 150 4.15 2.68 -6.26
N SER A 151 3.17 3.21 -5.53
CA SER A 151 3.11 3.06 -4.07
C SER A 151 2.76 1.62 -3.69
N THR A 152 1.85 0.97 -4.43
CA THR A 152 1.55 -0.46 -4.25
C THR A 152 2.78 -1.34 -4.56
N ALA A 153 3.53 -1.05 -5.62
CA ALA A 153 4.75 -1.81 -5.94
C ALA A 153 5.80 -1.69 -4.83
N GLU A 154 5.99 -0.49 -4.27
CA GLU A 154 6.82 -0.30 -3.08
C GLU A 154 6.28 -1.07 -1.86
N ALA A 155 4.96 -1.18 -1.71
CA ALA A 155 4.35 -1.93 -0.61
C ALA A 155 4.64 -3.44 -0.63
N PHE A 156 4.98 -4.00 -1.79
CA PHE A 156 5.52 -5.36 -1.90
C PHE A 156 7.04 -5.39 -1.69
N ALA A 157 7.78 -4.41 -2.20
CA ALA A 157 9.23 -4.38 -2.09
C ALA A 157 9.71 -4.11 -0.66
N HIS A 158 9.07 -3.18 0.05
CA HIS A 158 9.54 -2.75 1.37
C HIS A 158 9.56 -3.88 2.40
N PRO A 159 8.47 -4.64 2.64
CA PRO A 159 8.49 -5.70 3.65
C PRO A 159 9.50 -6.81 3.34
N LEU A 160 9.76 -7.04 2.05
CA LEU A 160 10.71 -8.04 1.56
C LEU A 160 12.20 -7.62 1.68
N THR A 161 12.44 -6.35 2.04
CA THR A 161 13.78 -5.83 2.31
C THR A 161 13.98 -5.52 3.79
N SER A 162 12.94 -5.07 4.50
CA SER A 162 13.01 -4.57 5.88
C SER A 162 12.47 -5.52 6.95
N VAL A 163 11.59 -6.47 6.61
CA VAL A 163 10.95 -7.38 7.60
C VAL A 163 11.40 -8.82 7.41
N VAL A 164 11.27 -9.35 6.20
CA VAL A 164 11.71 -10.70 5.81
C VAL A 164 12.49 -10.56 4.52
N LYS A 165 13.68 -11.16 4.40
CA LYS A 165 14.43 -11.12 3.14
C LYS A 165 13.71 -11.98 2.08
N GLY A 166 13.30 -11.36 0.98
CA GLY A 166 12.69 -12.04 -0.16
C GLY A 166 13.02 -11.37 -1.50
N ASP A 167 12.94 -12.12 -2.60
CA ASP A 167 13.19 -11.59 -3.95
C ASP A 167 11.97 -10.80 -4.46
N TYR A 168 11.87 -9.55 -4.01
CA TYR A 168 10.80 -8.64 -4.43
C TYR A 168 10.80 -8.36 -5.93
N MET A 169 11.95 -8.46 -6.60
CA MET A 169 12.02 -8.26 -8.05
C MET A 169 11.42 -9.45 -8.80
N ALA A 170 11.63 -10.68 -8.33
CA ALA A 170 10.93 -11.85 -8.86
C ALA A 170 9.42 -11.75 -8.61
N LEU A 171 9.01 -11.45 -7.37
CA LEU A 171 7.59 -11.29 -7.03
C LEU A 171 6.90 -10.27 -7.93
N LEU A 172 7.46 -9.07 -8.10
CA LEU A 172 6.84 -8.02 -8.91
C LEU A 172 6.78 -8.38 -10.39
N ARG A 173 7.80 -9.06 -10.94
CA ARG A 173 7.76 -9.58 -12.32
C ARG A 173 6.67 -10.64 -12.49
N GLU A 174 6.53 -11.54 -11.52
CA GLU A 174 5.53 -12.60 -11.54
C GLU A 174 4.11 -12.05 -11.34
N ILE A 175 3.92 -10.99 -10.54
CA ILE A 175 2.64 -10.26 -10.46
C ILE A 175 2.33 -9.53 -11.78
N GLY A 176 3.35 -9.01 -12.47
CA GLY A 176 3.17 -8.32 -13.74
C GLY A 176 2.52 -6.95 -13.62
N THR A 177 1.90 -6.49 -14.71
CA THR A 177 1.18 -5.20 -14.78
C THR A 177 -0.01 -5.18 -13.80
N PRO A 178 -0.26 -4.07 -13.07
CA PRO A 178 0.38 -2.76 -13.21
C PRO A 178 1.67 -2.52 -12.40
N LEU A 179 2.18 -3.51 -11.66
CA LEU A 179 3.25 -3.31 -10.68
C LEU A 179 4.65 -3.50 -11.26
N ASP A 180 4.80 -4.42 -12.23
CA ASP A 180 6.09 -4.69 -12.85
C ASP A 180 6.72 -3.43 -13.45
N GLY A 181 8.04 -3.31 -13.27
CA GLY A 181 8.81 -2.16 -13.73
C GLY A 181 8.50 -0.84 -13.02
N LEU A 182 7.80 -0.82 -11.88
CA LEU A 182 7.58 0.38 -11.07
C LEU A 182 8.60 0.59 -9.95
N VAL A 183 9.43 -0.41 -9.67
CA VAL A 183 10.61 -0.31 -8.80
C VAL A 183 11.82 -0.89 -9.52
N GLU A 184 13.00 -0.55 -9.04
CA GLU A 184 14.26 -1.10 -9.53
C GLU A 184 15.27 -1.28 -8.40
N PRO A 185 16.15 -2.29 -8.50
CA PRO A 185 17.14 -2.57 -7.46
C PRO A 185 18.22 -1.49 -7.40
N ALA A 186 18.67 -1.20 -6.18
CA ALA A 186 19.74 -0.25 -5.88
C ALA A 186 20.51 -0.68 -4.62
N GLY A 187 21.63 -1.38 -4.80
CA GLY A 187 22.39 -1.96 -3.69
C GLY A 187 21.52 -2.93 -2.87
N ASP A 188 21.48 -2.73 -1.55
CA ASP A 188 20.63 -3.51 -0.63
C ASP A 188 19.17 -3.04 -0.58
N GLY A 189 18.81 -2.02 -1.37
CA GLY A 189 17.47 -1.45 -1.43
C GLY A 189 16.95 -1.31 -2.87
N TYR A 190 16.06 -0.34 -3.07
CA TYR A 190 15.42 -0.09 -4.35
C TYR A 190 15.02 1.37 -4.50
N PHE A 191 14.86 1.81 -5.75
CA PHE A 191 14.19 3.07 -6.08
C PHE A 191 12.84 2.78 -6.72
N ARG A 192 11.84 3.61 -6.41
CA ARG A 192 10.62 3.69 -7.21
C ARG A 192 10.93 4.37 -8.55
N ARG A 193 10.19 4.01 -9.58
CA ARG A 193 10.19 4.69 -10.89
C ARG A 193 9.11 5.77 -11.02
N THR A 194 8.40 6.04 -9.94
CA THR A 194 7.34 7.05 -9.85
C THR A 194 7.53 7.87 -8.59
N CYS A 195 7.06 9.11 -8.60
CA CYS A 195 7.05 9.97 -7.42
C CYS A 195 5.78 9.68 -6.60
N CYS A 196 5.89 9.52 -5.28
CA CYS A 196 4.71 9.40 -4.38
C CYS A 196 4.21 10.76 -3.90
N LEU A 197 4.82 11.86 -4.41
CA LEU A 197 4.55 13.25 -4.05
C LEU A 197 4.94 13.64 -2.62
N TRP A 198 5.56 12.75 -1.84
CA TRP A 198 6.07 13.10 -0.51
C TRP A 198 7.00 14.34 -0.54
N ILE A 199 7.91 14.41 -1.51
CA ILE A 199 8.91 15.50 -1.61
C ILE A 199 8.31 16.87 -1.88
N THR A 200 7.00 16.97 -2.15
CA THR A 200 6.32 18.26 -2.37
C THR A 200 5.72 18.81 -1.07
N LEU A 201 5.84 18.09 0.04
CA LEU A 201 5.42 18.58 1.36
C LEU A 201 6.43 19.61 1.91
N PRO A 202 5.98 20.55 2.76
CA PRO A 202 6.90 21.45 3.45
C PRO A 202 7.81 20.68 4.41
N ASP A 203 9.07 21.10 4.50
CA ASP A 203 10.03 20.65 5.53
C ASP A 203 10.28 19.13 5.61
N VAL A 204 10.15 18.41 4.48
CA VAL A 204 10.46 16.99 4.41
C VAL A 204 11.64 16.70 3.49
N GLU A 205 12.33 15.60 3.78
CA GLU A 205 13.36 15.05 2.90
C GLU A 205 12.81 13.91 2.03
N ALA A 206 13.50 13.65 0.92
CA ALA A 206 13.22 12.50 0.08
C ALA A 206 13.49 11.19 0.82
N CYS A 207 12.54 10.25 0.76
CA CYS A 207 12.74 8.91 1.33
C CYS A 207 13.83 8.13 0.57
N GLY A 208 14.45 7.13 1.21
CA GLY A 208 15.52 6.34 0.62
C GLY A 208 15.15 5.62 -0.69
N SER A 209 13.86 5.39 -0.93
CA SER A 209 13.31 4.80 -2.16
C SER A 209 12.87 5.83 -3.22
N CYS A 210 13.07 7.13 -2.98
CA CYS A 210 12.50 8.19 -3.79
C CYS A 210 13.14 8.25 -5.18
N CYS A 211 12.30 8.37 -6.22
CA CYS A 211 12.73 8.36 -7.61
C CYS A 211 13.63 9.55 -7.99
N VAL A 212 13.63 10.63 -7.19
CA VAL A 212 14.45 11.83 -7.42
C VAL A 212 15.90 11.64 -6.96
N LEU A 213 16.14 10.71 -6.04
CA LEU A 213 17.48 10.36 -5.56
C LEU A 213 18.17 9.33 -6.45
N ARG A 214 17.43 8.77 -7.41
CA ARG A 214 17.94 7.77 -8.33
C ARG A 214 19.13 8.32 -9.13
N PRO A 215 20.28 7.62 -9.17
CA PRO A 215 21.37 7.98 -10.06
C PRO A 215 20.88 8.04 -11.51
N GLN A 216 21.05 9.19 -12.17
CA GLN A 216 20.78 9.26 -13.59
C GLN A 216 21.72 8.29 -14.29
N ARG A 217 21.17 7.36 -15.09
CA ARG A 217 21.99 6.57 -16.01
C ARG A 217 22.72 7.56 -16.90
N GLN A 218 24.04 7.67 -16.75
CA GLN A 218 24.85 8.36 -17.75
C GLN A 218 24.46 7.77 -19.10
N ALA A 219 24.04 8.63 -20.04
CA ALA A 219 23.79 8.20 -21.40
C ALA A 219 25.04 7.48 -21.86
N ARG A 220 24.90 6.19 -22.17
CA ARG A 220 25.98 5.38 -22.72
C ARG A 220 26.37 6.07 -24.04
N PRO A 221 27.64 6.44 -24.25
CA PRO A 221 28.07 7.17 -25.44
C PRO A 221 27.75 6.39 -26.73
#